data_AF-A0AAX0BNX5-F1
#
_entry.id   AF-A0AAX0BNX5-F1
#
_cell.length_a   1.000
_cell.length_b   1.000
_cell.length_c   1.000
_cell.angle_alpha   90.00
_cell.angle_beta   90.00
_cell.angle_gamma   90.00
#
_symmetry.space_group_name_H-M   'P 1'
#
loop_
_entity.id
_entity.type
_entity.pdbx_description
1 polymer ?
#
loop_
_entity_poly.entity_id
_entity_poly.type
_entity_poly.pdbx_seq_one_letter_code
_entity_poly.pdbx_strand_id
1 'polypeptide(L)'
;MYDIETELSSKQYNSIDLMKLIMALVVVAIHTEPLVRCENIVVLNLYKAISDVAVPFFFIASGFLVFDKVIFLPKNEQERMISNYAKKF
;
A
#
# COMPACT_ATOMS: atom_id res chain seq x y z
N MET A 1 -27.96 9.50 -24.59
CA MET A 1 -27.89 8.08 -24.17
C MET A 1 -26.56 7.44 -24.62
N TYR A 2 -25.50 8.24 -24.58
CA TYR A 2 -24.11 7.84 -24.44
C TYR A 2 -23.64 8.69 -23.24
N ASP A 3 -22.53 8.38 -22.57
CA ASP A 3 -21.88 9.23 -21.52
C ASP A 3 -22.05 8.83 -20.04
N ILE A 4 -22.80 7.77 -19.67
CA ILE A 4 -22.85 7.32 -18.24
C ILE A 4 -21.95 6.11 -17.95
N GLU A 5 -21.65 5.25 -18.94
CA GLU A 5 -20.82 4.04 -18.70
C GLU A 5 -19.31 4.29 -18.74
N THR A 6 -18.85 5.46 -19.21
CA THR A 6 -17.41 5.71 -19.46
C THR A 6 -16.63 6.28 -18.28
N GLU A 7 -17.26 6.64 -17.15
CA GLU A 7 -16.55 7.31 -16.03
C GLU A 7 -16.22 6.43 -14.82
N LEU A 8 -16.52 5.12 -14.85
CA LEU A 8 -16.17 4.20 -13.75
C LEU A 8 -15.04 3.21 -14.10
N SER A 9 -14.16 3.56 -15.04
CA SER A 9 -12.94 2.78 -15.27
C SER A 9 -11.95 3.04 -14.13
N SER A 10 -12.12 2.33 -12.99
CA SER A 10 -11.13 2.33 -11.91
C SER A 10 -9.77 1.97 -12.47
N LYS A 11 -8.81 2.87 -12.37
CA LYS A 11 -7.49 2.68 -12.95
C LYS A 11 -6.77 1.59 -12.17
N GLN A 12 -6.54 0.44 -12.81
CA GLN A 12 -5.91 -0.71 -12.16
C GLN A 12 -4.39 -0.55 -12.21
N TYR A 13 -3.79 -0.19 -11.07
CA TYR A 13 -2.34 -0.09 -10.93
C TYR A 13 -1.71 -1.42 -10.52
N ASN A 14 -1.84 -2.44 -11.38
CA ASN A 14 -1.42 -3.82 -11.07
C ASN A 14 0.06 -3.94 -10.66
N SER A 15 0.95 -3.17 -11.30
CA SER A 15 2.38 -3.17 -10.94
C SER A 15 2.63 -2.58 -9.54
N ILE A 16 1.89 -1.54 -9.16
CA ILE A 16 2.00 -0.91 -7.84
C ILE A 16 1.44 -1.84 -6.77
N ASP A 17 0.31 -2.49 -7.06
CA ASP A 17 -0.32 -3.45 -6.14
C ASP A 17 0.57 -4.69 -5.92
N LEU A 18 1.16 -5.23 -6.98
CA LEU A 18 2.14 -6.32 -6.88
C LEU A 18 3.37 -5.91 -6.07
N MET A 19 3.95 -4.73 -6.36
CA MET A 19 5.12 -4.26 -5.64
C MET A 19 4.81 -3.97 -4.17
N LYS A 20 3.61 -3.47 -3.86
CA LYS A 20 3.13 -3.32 -2.48
C LYS A 20 3.08 -4.67 -1.77
N LEU A 21 2.58 -5.73 -2.42
CA LEU A 21 2.56 -7.07 -1.85
C LEU A 21 3.98 -7.58 -1.56
N ILE A 22 4.91 -7.42 -2.51
CA ILE A 22 6.31 -7.81 -2.31
C ILE A 22 6.92 -7.04 -1.13
N MET A 23 6.74 -5.72 -1.09
CA MET A 23 7.26 -4.90 0.00
C MET A 23 6.60 -5.21 1.35
N ALA A 24 5.33 -5.63 1.38
CA ALA A 24 4.68 -6.09 2.60
C ALA A 24 5.38 -7.33 3.19
N LEU A 25 5.74 -8.30 2.34
CA LEU A 25 6.48 -9.50 2.77
C LEU A 25 7.88 -9.12 3.27
N VAL A 26 8.56 -8.19 2.58
CA VAL A 26 9.87 -7.68 3.01
C VAL A 26 9.76 -6.96 4.35
N VAL A 27 8.75 -6.11 4.56
CA VAL A 27 8.51 -5.40 5.84
C VAL A 27 8.33 -6.40 6.99
N VAL A 28 7.57 -7.48 6.79
CA VAL A 28 7.43 -8.52 7.81
C VAL A 28 8.79 -9.18 8.06
N ALA A 29 9.53 -9.56 7.01
CA ALA A 29 10.81 -10.23 7.14
C ALA A 29 11.90 -9.39 7.84
N ILE A 30 11.96 -8.06 7.62
CA ILE A 30 12.91 -7.19 8.32
C ILE A 30 12.52 -6.94 9.79
N HIS A 31 11.26 -7.15 10.16
CA HIS A 31 10.82 -7.02 11.56
C HIS A 31 10.96 -8.32 12.37
N THR A 32 11.31 -9.44 11.74
CA THR A 32 11.63 -10.69 12.45
C THR A 32 13.09 -10.78 12.91
N GLU A 33 13.82 -9.67 12.86
CA GLU A 33 15.24 -9.57 13.23
C GLU A 33 16.12 -10.73 12.67
N PRO A 34 16.08 -11.03 11.36
CA PRO A 34 16.68 -12.24 10.80
C PRO A 34 18.22 -12.26 10.85
N LEU A 35 18.87 -11.11 11.08
CA LEU A 35 20.32 -10.93 10.98
C LEU A 35 20.98 -10.49 12.30
N VAL A 36 20.35 -10.74 13.47
CA VAL A 36 20.85 -10.33 14.80
C VAL A 36 22.30 -10.74 15.09
N ARG A 37 22.79 -11.80 14.45
CA ARG A 37 24.16 -12.33 14.63
C ARG A 37 25.07 -12.14 13.42
N CYS A 38 24.68 -11.33 12.44
CA CYS A 38 25.48 -11.11 11.24
C CYS A 38 26.49 -9.98 11.48
N GLU A 39 27.78 -10.27 11.33
CA GLU A 39 28.87 -9.29 11.48
C GLU A 39 29.36 -8.74 10.12
N ASN A 40 28.81 -9.24 9.00
CA ASN A 40 29.22 -8.81 7.68
C ASN A 40 28.65 -7.42 7.35
N ILE A 41 29.53 -6.42 7.25
CA ILE A 41 29.16 -5.02 6.98
C ILE A 41 28.42 -4.82 5.66
N VAL A 42 28.74 -5.59 4.61
CA VAL A 42 28.10 -5.49 3.30
C VAL A 42 26.64 -5.93 3.41
N VAL A 43 26.40 -7.03 4.12
CA VAL A 43 25.05 -7.58 4.35
C VAL A 43 24.23 -6.63 5.22
N LEU A 44 24.83 -6.08 6.28
CA LEU A 44 24.17 -5.09 7.16
C LEU A 44 23.78 -3.82 6.39
N ASN A 45 24.65 -3.31 5.51
CA ASN A 45 24.35 -2.13 4.69
C ASN A 45 23.23 -2.39 3.69
N LEU A 46 23.24 -3.56 3.02
CA LEU A 46 22.17 -3.94 2.10
C LEU A 46 20.84 -4.12 2.85
N TYR A 47 20.87 -4.78 4.00
CA TYR A 47 19.70 -4.94 4.86
C TYR A 47 19.11 -3.61 5.28
N LYS A 48 19.95 -2.66 5.70
CA LYS A 48 19.52 -1.31 6.06
C LYS A 48 18.91 -0.58 4.86
N ALA A 49 19.54 -0.65 3.69
CA ALA A 49 19.00 -0.03 2.47
C ALA A 49 17.62 -0.61 2.09
N ILE A 50 17.44 -1.93 2.20
CA ILE A 50 16.15 -2.58 1.95
C ILE A 50 15.11 -2.12 2.99
N SER A 51 15.49 -2.10 4.27
CA SER A 51 14.63 -1.64 5.36
C SER A 51 14.15 -0.20 5.16
N ASP A 52 15.07 0.69 4.79
CA ASP A 52 14.81 2.12 4.60
C ASP A 52 13.87 2.40 3.42
N VAL A 53 13.73 1.47 2.46
CA VAL A 53 12.85 1.61 1.29
C VAL A 53 11.54 0.83 1.46
N ALA A 54 11.58 -0.39 2.00
CA ALA A 54 10.43 -1.28 2.05
C ALA A 54 9.28 -0.70 2.88
N VAL A 55 9.59 -0.15 4.06
CA VAL A 55 8.60 0.45 4.97
C VAL A 55 7.90 1.65 4.33
N PRO A 56 8.61 2.73 3.92
CA PRO A 56 7.94 3.88 3.32
C PRO A 56 7.23 3.55 2.01
N PHE A 57 7.80 2.67 1.17
CA PHE A 57 7.12 2.25 -0.06
C PHE A 57 5.78 1.58 0.23
N PHE A 58 5.75 0.59 1.14
CA PHE A 58 4.53 -0.13 1.48
C PHE A 58 3.43 0.81 1.99
N PHE A 59 3.77 1.77 2.86
CA PHE A 59 2.82 2.73 3.40
C PHE A 59 2.31 3.70 2.33
N ILE A 60 3.19 4.25 1.48
CA ILE A 60 2.81 5.18 0.40
C ILE A 60 1.93 4.46 -0.63
N ALA A 61 2.32 3.28 -1.10
CA ALA A 61 1.55 2.51 -2.08
C ALA A 61 0.18 2.11 -1.52
N SER A 62 0.12 1.72 -0.24
CA SER A 62 -1.15 1.42 0.44
C SER A 62 -2.07 2.62 0.50
N GLY A 63 -1.55 3.78 0.91
CA GLY A 63 -2.31 5.03 0.94
C GLY A 63 -2.79 5.43 -0.44
N PHE A 64 -1.89 5.45 -1.43
CA PHE A 64 -2.20 5.81 -2.82
C PHE A 64 -3.34 4.96 -3.39
N LEU A 65 -3.27 3.62 -3.28
CA LEU A 65 -4.30 2.73 -3.81
C LEU A 65 -5.65 2.87 -3.10
N VAL A 66 -5.65 3.15 -1.79
CA VAL A 66 -6.88 3.40 -1.03
C VAL A 66 -7.52 4.71 -1.46
N PHE A 67 -6.74 5.80 -1.53
CA PHE A 67 -7.26 7.11 -1.93
C PHE A 67 -7.71 7.14 -3.39
N ASP A 68 -7.00 6.47 -4.29
CA ASP A 68 -7.42 6.29 -5.68
C ASP A 68 -8.78 5.56 -5.76
N LYS A 69 -9.08 4.62 -4.86
CA LYS A 69 -10.41 4.01 -4.85
C LYS A 69 -11.50 4.92 -4.27
N VAL A 70 -11.18 5.70 -3.24
CA VAL A 70 -12.16 6.54 -2.52
C VAL A 70 -12.54 7.80 -3.30
N ILE A 71 -11.58 8.45 -3.94
CA ILE A 71 -11.81 9.71 -4.68
C ILE A 71 -12.79 9.54 -5.84
N PHE A 72 -12.77 8.38 -6.50
CA PHE A 72 -13.64 8.09 -7.64
C PHE A 72 -15.04 7.59 -7.24
N LEU A 73 -15.31 7.41 -5.94
CA LEU A 73 -16.68 7.09 -5.49
C LEU A 73 -17.56 8.34 -5.54
N PRO A 74 -18.85 8.21 -5.87
CA PRO A 74 -19.78 9.32 -5.76
C PRO A 74 -19.92 9.74 -4.28
N LYS A 75 -20.11 11.04 -4.03
CA LYS A 75 -20.05 11.65 -2.69
C LYS A 75 -20.93 10.95 -1.64
N ASN A 76 -22.11 10.50 -2.05
CA ASN A 76 -23.05 9.73 -1.21
C ASN A 76 -22.46 8.37 -0.76
N GLU A 77 -21.72 7.67 -1.62
CA GLU A 77 -21.05 6.43 -1.26
C GLU A 77 -19.81 6.66 -0.39
N GLN A 78 -19.07 7.75 -0.61
CA GLN A 78 -17.97 8.16 0.26
C GLN A 78 -18.48 8.41 1.70
N GLU A 79 -19.54 9.22 1.85
CA GLU A 79 -20.18 9.50 3.13
C GLU A 79 -20.71 8.22 3.80
N ARG A 80 -21.30 7.31 3.02
CA ARG A 80 -21.76 6.00 3.52
C ARG A 80 -20.60 5.12 4.01
N MET A 81 -19.49 5.06 3.27
CA MET A 81 -18.29 4.31 3.68
C MET A 81 -17.74 4.88 4.98
N ILE A 82 -17.50 6.19 5.06
CA ILE A 82 -16.95 6.84 6.26
C ILE A 82 -17.86 6.61 7.47
N SER A 83 -19.18 6.75 7.32
CA SER A 83 -20.15 6.50 8.40
C SER A 83 -20.11 5.06 8.91
N ASN A 84 -20.01 4.09 8.01
CA ASN A 84 -19.93 2.67 8.38
C ASN A 84 -18.62 2.33 9.10
N TYR A 85 -17.50 2.94 8.69
CA TYR A 85 -16.21 2.78 9.40
C TYR A 85 -16.26 3.41 10.79
N ALA A 86 -16.79 4.63 10.92
CA ALA A 86 -16.87 5.34 12.20
C ALA A 86 -17.77 4.63 13.23
N LYS A 87 -18.86 3.99 12.79
CA LYS A 87 -19.77 3.22 13.67
C LYS A 87 -19.18 1.90 14.20
N LYS A 88 -18.06 1.45 13.62
CA LYS A 88 -17.44 0.17 13.96
C LYS A 88 -16.46 0.29 15.15
N PHE A 89 -16.21 1.52 15.60
CA PHE A 89 -15.45 1.87 16.80
C PHE A 89 -16.40 2.40 17.87
#